data_AF-A0A817RQN8-F1
#
_entry.id   AF-A0A817RQN8-F1
#
_cell.length_a   1.000
_cell.length_b   1.000
_cell.length_c   1.000
_cell.angle_alpha   90.00
_cell.angle_beta   90.00
_cell.angle_gamma   90.00
#
_symmetry.space_group_name_H-M   'P 1'
#
loop_
_entity.id
_entity.type
_entity.pdbx_description
1 polymer ?
#
loop_
_entity_poly.entity_id
_entity_poly.type
_entity_poly.pdbx_seq_one_letter_code
_entity_poly.pdbx_strand_id
1 'polypeptide(L)'
;MMPSLLQSYYLLYGCSAGLSSILYILFPSGTVKYFGGTPCSSNQLWTQVVSAGDLLISYLCYVGYKSSNSELQFVIIRGISLYSLFHFGLFLYHHVRVQKHPHGGLPLYIGGLVCAIGAVFKWGNIL
;
A
#
# COMPACT_ATOMS: atom_id res chain seq x y z
N MET A 1 -16.12 -22.22 -5.00
CA MET A 1 -15.63 -21.56 -6.23
C MET A 1 -14.39 -20.76 -5.85
N MET A 2 -13.24 -20.97 -6.49
CA MET A 2 -12.01 -20.23 -6.13
C MET A 2 -12.09 -18.79 -6.68
N PRO A 3 -11.64 -17.77 -5.92
CA PRO A 3 -11.62 -16.39 -6.40
C PRO A 3 -10.69 -16.24 -7.60
N SER A 4 -11.05 -15.36 -8.54
CA SER A 4 -10.18 -15.04 -9.68
C SER A 4 -8.85 -14.43 -9.21
N LEU A 5 -7.84 -14.37 -10.08
CA LEU A 5 -6.56 -13.76 -9.74
C LEU A 5 -6.71 -12.27 -9.34
N LEU A 6 -7.59 -11.54 -10.02
CA LEU A 6 -7.90 -10.13 -9.72
C LEU A 6 -8.65 -10.00 -8.38
N GLN A 7 -9.59 -10.89 -8.09
CA GLN A 7 -10.29 -10.91 -6.79
C GLN A 7 -9.32 -11.25 -5.65
N SER A 8 -8.41 -12.19 -5.88
CA SER A 8 -7.36 -12.53 -4.91
C SER A 8 -6.43 -11.34 -4.67
N TYR A 9 -6.08 -10.58 -5.72
CA TYR A 9 -5.31 -9.35 -5.59
C TYR A 9 -6.02 -8.32 -4.72
N TYR A 10 -7.30 -8.02 -4.98
CA TYR A 10 -8.07 -7.09 -4.15
C TYR A 10 -8.18 -7.54 -2.70
N LEU A 11 -8.46 -8.83 -2.46
CA LEU A 11 -8.57 -9.36 -1.11
C LEU A 11 -7.26 -9.21 -0.34
N LEU A 12 -6.15 -9.68 -0.92
CA LEU A 12 -4.85 -9.64 -0.27
C LEU A 12 -4.38 -8.21 -0.04
N TYR A 13 -4.43 -7.36 -1.08
CA TYR A 13 -4.00 -5.98 -0.96
C TYR A 13 -4.90 -5.20 0.02
N GLY A 14 -6.22 -5.38 -0.07
CA GLY A 14 -7.17 -4.72 0.83
C GLY A 14 -6.99 -5.10 2.29
N CYS A 15 -6.76 -6.39 2.59
CA CYS A 15 -6.45 -6.86 3.94
C CYS A 15 -5.11 -6.34 4.44
N SER A 16 -4.07 -6.34 3.60
CA SER A 16 -2.74 -5.80 3.95
C SER A 16 -2.80 -4.31 4.25
N ALA A 17 -3.49 -3.52 3.42
CA ALA A 17 -3.70 -2.09 3.65
C ALA A 17 -4.53 -1.85 4.93
N GLY A 18 -5.61 -2.60 5.13
CA GLY A 18 -6.41 -2.50 6.36
C GLY A 18 -5.60 -2.78 7.63
N LEU A 19 -4.80 -3.86 7.63
CA LEU A 19 -3.92 -4.19 8.74
C LEU A 19 -2.83 -3.13 8.95
N SER A 20 -2.21 -2.65 7.87
CA SER A 20 -1.24 -1.55 7.90
C SER A 20 -1.83 -0.31 8.58
N SER A 21 -3.05 0.07 8.22
CA SER A 21 -3.73 1.21 8.84
C SER A 21 -3.96 1.01 10.34
N ILE A 22 -4.42 -0.18 10.76
CA ILE A 22 -4.62 -0.50 12.18
C ILE A 22 -3.30 -0.36 12.95
N LEU A 23 -2.18 -0.83 12.40
CA LEU A 23 -0.87 -0.69 13.02
C LEU A 23 -0.44 0.78 13.15
N TYR A 24 -0.67 1.60 12.13
CA TYR A 24 -0.37 3.03 12.19
C TYR A 24 -1.27 3.80 13.17
N ILE A 25 -2.52 3.38 13.38
CA ILE A 25 -3.43 4.01 14.36
C ILE A 25 -3.05 3.61 15.78
N LEU A 26 -2.88 2.32 16.04
CA LEU A 26 -2.70 1.79 17.38
C LEU A 26 -1.26 1.95 17.88
N PHE A 27 -0.28 1.86 16.98
CA PHE A 27 1.14 1.82 17.33
C PHE A 27 2.02 2.74 16.46
N PRO A 28 1.67 4.02 16.23
CA PRO A 28 2.38 4.90 15.29
C PRO A 28 3.89 5.00 15.59
N SER A 29 4.24 5.23 16.85
CA SER A 29 5.65 5.31 17.28
C SER A 29 6.37 3.97 17.21
N GLY A 30 5.66 2.85 17.40
CA GLY A 30 6.20 1.51 17.26
C GLY A 30 6.53 1.19 15.80
N THR A 31 5.62 1.52 14.88
CA THR A 31 5.80 1.33 13.45
C THR A 31 6.96 2.18 12.91
N VAL A 32 7.07 3.45 13.32
CA VAL A 32 8.21 4.31 12.97
C VAL A 32 9.53 3.71 13.44
N LYS A 33 9.61 3.22 14.68
CA LYS A 33 10.82 2.57 15.22
C LYS A 33 11.16 1.27 14.50
N TYR A 34 10.15 0.44 14.21
CA TYR A 34 10.34 -0.84 13.51
C TYR A 34 11.01 -0.65 12.15
N PHE A 35 10.62 0.41 11.44
CA PHE A 35 11.22 0.77 10.17
C PHE A 35 12.45 1.68 10.30
N GLY A 36 13.11 1.74 11.47
CA GLY A 36 14.38 2.45 11.65
C GLY A 36 14.29 3.98 11.75
N GLY A 37 13.09 4.53 11.92
CA GLY A 37 12.87 5.95 12.14
C GLY A 37 12.95 6.36 13.62
N THR A 38 13.14 7.66 13.86
CA THR A 38 13.03 8.24 15.21
C THR A 38 11.64 8.88 15.37
N PRO A 39 10.81 8.45 16.34
CA PRO A 39 9.50 9.06 16.54
C PRO A 39 9.60 10.56 16.86
N CYS A 40 8.88 11.37 16.11
CA CYS A 40 8.72 12.79 16.32
C CYS A 40 7.32 13.21 15.85
N SER A 41 6.89 14.43 16.16
CA SER A 41 5.56 14.95 15.79
C SER A 41 5.31 14.87 14.28
N SER A 42 6.31 15.19 13.46
CA SER A 42 6.23 15.06 12.00
C SER A 42 5.98 13.62 11.57
N ASN A 43 6.72 12.65 12.11
CA ASN A 43 6.55 11.24 11.75
C ASN A 43 5.18 10.70 12.19
N GLN A 44 4.67 11.14 13.34
CA GLN A 44 3.32 10.79 13.79
C GLN A 44 2.23 11.34 12.87
N LEU A 45 2.35 12.60 12.43
CA LEU A 45 1.45 13.18 11.42
C LEU A 45 1.46 12.34 10.13
N TRP A 46 2.65 11.99 9.62
CA TRP A 46 2.77 11.19 8.40
C TRP A 46 2.18 9.79 8.56
N THR A 47 2.34 9.14 9.73
CA THR A 47 1.68 7.85 9.98
C THR A 47 0.16 7.93 9.95
N GLN A 48 -0.44 9.06 10.39
CA GLN A 48 -1.89 9.27 10.29
C GLN A 48 -2.34 9.46 8.84
N VAL A 49 -1.59 10.23 8.05
CA VAL A 49 -1.86 10.42 6.61
C VAL A 49 -1.81 9.08 5.88
N VAL A 50 -0.77 8.29 6.14
CA VAL A 50 -0.62 6.96 5.55
C VAL A 50 -1.75 6.03 6.00
N SER A 51 -2.10 6.02 7.28
CA SER A 51 -3.23 5.24 7.81
C SER A 51 -4.56 5.56 7.12
N ALA A 52 -4.84 6.85 6.89
CA ALA A 52 -6.05 7.27 6.19
C ALA A 52 -6.05 6.80 4.72
N GLY A 53 -4.91 6.91 4.04
CA GLY A 53 -4.73 6.37 2.70
C GLY A 53 -4.95 4.85 2.64
N ASP A 54 -4.35 4.10 3.58
CA ASP A 54 -4.48 2.65 3.67
C ASP A 54 -5.93 2.21 3.91
N LEU A 55 -6.71 2.93 4.71
CA LEU A 55 -8.15 2.67 4.89
C LEU A 55 -8.94 2.91 3.61
N LEU A 56 -8.69 4.03 2.93
CA LEU A 56 -9.35 4.33 1.66
C LEU A 56 -9.06 3.24 0.62
N ILE A 57 -7.81 2.78 0.55
CA ILE A 57 -7.40 1.73 -0.38
C ILE A 57 -8.00 0.38 0.00
N SER A 58 -8.06 0.05 1.29
CA SER A 58 -8.75 -1.15 1.77
C SER A 58 -10.23 -1.15 1.35
N TYR A 59 -10.91 -0.01 1.47
CA TYR A 59 -12.28 0.16 1.01
C TYR A 59 -12.41 0.03 -0.51
N LEU A 60 -11.54 0.68 -1.29
CA LEU A 60 -11.56 0.57 -2.76
C LEU A 60 -11.31 -0.88 -3.21
N CYS A 61 -10.41 -1.62 -2.57
CA CYS A 61 -10.22 -3.04 -2.80
C CYS A 61 -11.49 -3.86 -2.51
N TYR A 62 -12.20 -3.55 -1.42
CA TYR A 62 -13.48 -4.20 -1.13
C TYR A 62 -14.53 -3.93 -2.22
N VAL A 63 -14.64 -2.67 -2.67
CA VAL A 63 -15.52 -2.29 -3.79
C VAL A 63 -15.13 -3.03 -5.07
N GLY A 64 -13.84 -3.08 -5.40
CA GLY A 64 -13.31 -3.79 -6.58
C GLY A 64 -13.60 -5.30 -6.53
N TYR A 65 -13.44 -5.91 -5.35
CA TYR A 65 -13.73 -7.32 -5.11
C TYR A 65 -15.21 -7.66 -5.32
N LYS A 66 -16.12 -6.78 -4.90
CA LYS A 66 -17.58 -6.95 -5.03
C LYS A 66 -18.13 -6.52 -6.38
N SER A 67 -17.39 -5.72 -7.15
CA SER A 67 -17.81 -5.22 -8.45
C SER A 67 -17.80 -6.31 -9.52
N SER A 68 -18.79 -6.28 -10.41
CA SER A 68 -18.79 -6.97 -11.71
C SER A 68 -18.49 -6.02 -12.89
N ASN A 69 -18.43 -4.71 -12.64
CA ASN A 69 -18.10 -3.70 -13.63
C ASN A 69 -16.57 -3.64 -13.80
N SER A 70 -16.09 -4.02 -14.99
CA SER A 70 -14.68 -4.05 -15.36
C SER A 70 -14.05 -2.66 -15.40
N GLU A 71 -14.75 -1.64 -15.89
CA GLU A 71 -14.24 -0.26 -15.93
C GLU A 71 -13.97 0.27 -14.52
N LEU A 72 -14.90 0.04 -13.59
CA LEU A 72 -14.72 0.41 -12.19
C LEU A 72 -13.52 -0.31 -11.58
N GLN A 73 -13.37 -1.62 -11.85
CA GLN A 73 -12.21 -2.39 -11.40
C GLN A 73 -10.90 -1.82 -11.97
N PHE A 74 -10.85 -1.44 -13.24
CA PHE A 74 -9.66 -0.85 -13.85
C PHE A 74 -9.28 0.50 -13.22
N VAL A 75 -10.27 1.35 -12.96
CA VAL A 75 -10.05 2.63 -12.27
C VAL A 75 -9.52 2.41 -10.86
N ILE A 76 -10.07 1.42 -10.14
CA ILE A 76 -9.59 1.06 -8.80
C ILE A 76 -8.14 0.57 -8.84
N ILE A 77 -7.77 -0.32 -9.76
CA ILE A 77 -6.37 -0.77 -9.92
C ILE A 77 -5.43 0.40 -10.16
N ARG A 78 -5.80 1.35 -11.04
CA ARG A 78 -4.99 2.56 -11.27
C ARG A 78 -4.82 3.39 -10.00
N GLY A 79 -5.90 3.58 -9.24
CA GLY A 79 -5.85 4.28 -7.94
C GLY A 79 -4.93 3.58 -6.94
N ILE A 80 -5.06 2.26 -6.80
CA ILE A 80 -4.20 1.43 -5.94
C ILE A 80 -2.74 1.55 -6.35
N SER A 81 -2.45 1.48 -7.65
CA SER A 81 -1.08 1.56 -8.15
C SER A 81 -0.47 2.95 -7.95
N LEU A 82 -1.21 4.03 -8.20
CA LEU A 82 -0.74 5.39 -7.93
C LEU A 82 -0.45 5.60 -6.44
N TYR A 83 -1.34 5.13 -5.57
CA TYR A 83 -1.11 5.13 -4.13
C TYR A 83 0.13 4.32 -3.75
N SER A 84 0.27 3.12 -4.30
CA SER A 84 1.42 2.23 -4.03
C SER A 84 2.74 2.87 -4.43
N LEU A 85 2.78 3.56 -5.57
CA LEU A 85 3.97 4.29 -6.03
C LEU A 85 4.34 5.40 -5.04
N PHE A 86 3.36 6.16 -4.57
CA PHE A 86 3.60 7.17 -3.55
C PHE A 86 4.06 6.53 -2.21
N HIS A 87 3.28 5.58 -1.69
CA HIS A 87 3.51 4.94 -0.41
C HIS A 87 4.86 4.22 -0.39
N PHE A 88 5.05 3.19 -1.21
CA PHE A 88 6.28 2.41 -1.24
C PHE A 88 7.47 3.18 -1.82
N GLY A 89 7.24 4.08 -2.78
CA GLY A 89 8.31 4.90 -3.35
C GLY A 89 8.90 5.88 -2.34
N LEU A 90 8.07 6.51 -1.52
CA LEU A 90 8.52 7.41 -0.46
C LEU A 90 9.29 6.64 0.64
N PHE A 91 8.78 5.47 1.05
CA PHE A 91 9.49 4.61 2.01
C PHE A 91 10.83 4.09 1.47
N LEU A 92 10.87 3.68 0.18
CA LEU A 92 12.09 3.24 -0.49
C LEU A 92 13.11 4.37 -0.59
N TYR A 93 12.69 5.56 -1.04
CA TYR A 93 13.55 6.73 -1.11
C TYR A 93 14.19 7.04 0.25
N HIS A 94 13.37 7.05 1.31
CA HIS A 94 13.85 7.30 2.66
C HIS A 94 14.85 6.23 3.14
N HIS A 95 14.55 4.94 2.91
CA HIS A 95 15.44 3.84 3.28
C HIS A 95 16.79 3.87 2.55
N VAL A 96 16.81 4.25 1.27
CA VAL A 96 18.04 4.25 0.46
C VAL A 96 18.86 5.53 0.68
N ARG A 97 18.22 6.68 0.88
CA ARG A 97 18.90 7.98 0.90
C ARG A 97 19.12 8.58 2.28
N VAL A 98 18.27 8.24 3.25
CA VAL A 98 18.24 8.93 4.55
C VAL A 98 18.69 8.03 5.70
N GLN A 99 18.38 6.73 5.64
CA GLN A 99 18.76 5.81 6.71
C GLN A 99 20.20 5.31 6.59
N LYS A 100 20.94 5.41 7.69
CA LYS A 100 22.32 4.88 7.80
C LYS A 100 22.37 3.37 8.07
N HIS A 101 21.33 2.79 8.67
CA HIS A 101 21.22 1.36 8.98
C HIS A 101 19.83 0.83 8.61
N PRO A 102 19.58 0.50 7.34
CA PRO A 102 18.28 0.01 6.90
C PRO A 102 18.03 -1.40 7.47
N HIS A 103 16.97 -1.57 8.26
CA HIS A 103 16.51 -2.88 8.72
C HIS A 103 15.35 -3.37 7.86
N GLY A 104 15.48 -4.59 7.30
CA GLY A 104 14.40 -5.51 6.89
C GLY A 104 13.35 -5.10 5.84
N GLY A 105 13.03 -3.80 5.68
CA GLY A 105 11.91 -3.32 4.89
C GLY A 105 12.22 -3.10 3.41
N LEU A 106 13.50 -3.04 3.03
CA LEU A 106 13.91 -2.75 1.66
C LEU A 106 13.31 -3.74 0.62
N PRO A 107 13.34 -5.07 0.83
CA PRO A 107 12.72 -6.00 -0.10
C PRO A 107 11.20 -5.83 -0.20
N LEU A 108 10.54 -5.45 0.90
CA LEU A 108 9.09 -5.23 0.94
C LEU A 108 8.69 -4.01 0.09
N TYR A 109 9.44 -2.91 0.17
CA TYR A 109 9.15 -1.71 -0.63
C TYR A 109 9.40 -1.93 -2.13
N ILE A 110 10.53 -2.58 -2.47
CA ILE A 110 10.84 -2.91 -3.87
C ILE A 110 9.79 -3.88 -4.43
N GLY A 111 9.46 -4.94 -3.68
CA GLY A 111 8.42 -5.90 -4.06
C GLY A 111 7.05 -5.24 -4.23
N GLY A 112 6.67 -4.36 -3.31
CA GLY A 112 5.44 -3.57 -3.38
C GLY A 112 5.36 -2.70 -4.65
N LEU A 113 6.44 -2.02 -5.01
CA LEU A 113 6.52 -1.23 -6.24
C LEU A 113 6.41 -2.11 -7.50
N VAL A 114 7.15 -3.23 -7.56
CA VAL A 114 7.08 -4.15 -8.70
C VAL A 114 5.68 -4.72 -8.87
N CYS A 115 5.03 -5.13 -7.78
CA CYS A 115 3.65 -5.60 -7.79
C CYS A 115 2.68 -4.51 -8.26
N ALA A 116 2.85 -3.26 -7.81
CA ALA A 116 2.01 -2.14 -8.22
C ALA A 116 2.12 -1.84 -9.72
N ILE A 117 3.35 -1.84 -10.25
CA ILE A 117 3.63 -1.66 -11.68
C ILE A 117 3.02 -2.82 -12.48
N GLY A 118 3.26 -4.07 -12.06
CA GLY A 118 2.71 -5.26 -12.71
C GLY A 118 1.19 -5.27 -12.72
N ALA A 119 0.54 -4.82 -11.65
CA ALA A 119 -0.92 -4.70 -11.58
C ALA A 119 -1.48 -3.70 -12.61
N VAL A 120 -0.81 -2.55 -12.81
CA VAL A 120 -1.21 -1.61 -13.88
C VAL A 120 -1.09 -2.26 -15.25
N PHE A 121 0.03 -2.91 -15.54
CA PHE A 121 0.22 -3.53 -16.86
C PHE A 121 -0.77 -4.66 -17.13
N LYS A 122 -1.13 -5.44 -16.10
CA LYS A 122 -2.01 -6.60 -16.25
C LYS A 122 -3.50 -6.26 -16.24
N TRP A 123 -3.92 -5.31 -15.40
CA TRP A 123 -5.33 -5.01 -15.15
C TRP A 123 -5.67 -3.52 -15.22
N GLY A 124 -4.70 -2.62 -15.27
CA GLY A 124 -4.93 -1.17 -15.36
C GLY A 124 -4.96 -0.63 -16.78
N ASN A 125 -4.62 -1.42 -17.80
CA ASN A 125 -4.64 -0.99 -19.20
C ASN A 125 -6.06 -1.07 -19.76
N ILE A 126 -6.50 0.04 -20.37
CA ILE A 126 -7.64 0.05 -21.30
C ILE A 126 -7.02 -0.19 -22.66
N LEU A 127 -7.10 -1.42 -23.16
CA LEU A 127 -7.08 -1.70 -24.60
C LEU A 127 -8.39 -2.39 -24.92
#